data_AF-A0A1M5DW94-F1
#
_entry.id   AF-A0A1M5DW94-F1
#
_cell.length_a   1.000
_cell.length_b   1.000
_cell.length_c   1.000
_cell.angle_alpha   90.00
_cell.angle_beta   90.00
_cell.angle_gamma   90.00
#
_symmetry.space_group_name_H-M   'P 1'
#
loop_
_entity.id
_entity.type
_entity.pdbx_description
1 polymer ?
#
loop_
_entity_poly.entity_id
_entity_poly.type
_entity_poly.pdbx_seq_one_letter_code
_entity_poly.pdbx_strand_id
1 'polypeptide(L)'
;MTGLYEPSEGQIFINGIDSRDFDRDEYYRLFSVVFQDIKTVAGLLYVLFELSPIIIALIVLIVIVNTITEKMRQDKDFIFWADNAENNKLFGYLASQVVYDYNAGKYIRLYNVVPLIMERYRKFDRNSLKLFKNIANTDYRFMSISIILGQIEMIAIYGYLAYRVIIDPVKFTIGSFTMYASATTNFASSINCAIEVCMQIY
;
A
#
# COMPACT_ATOMS: atom_id res chain seq x y z
N MET A 1 3.19 30.89 8.43
CA MET A 1 1.77 30.75 8.81
C MET A 1 0.95 31.46 7.74
N THR A 2 0.54 30.75 6.68
CA THR A 2 -0.32 31.31 5.64
C THR A 2 -1.59 30.47 5.62
N GLY A 3 -2.57 30.92 6.41
CA GLY A 3 -3.93 30.40 6.38
C GLY A 3 -4.52 30.69 5.00
N LEU A 4 -5.09 29.67 4.37
CA LEU A 4 -5.84 29.83 3.13
C LEU A 4 -7.09 30.66 3.46
N TYR A 5 -7.08 31.92 3.02
CA TYR A 5 -8.13 32.91 3.26
C TYR A 5 -9.53 32.33 3.02
N GLU A 6 -10.45 32.59 3.94
CA GLU A 6 -11.86 32.38 3.66
C GLU A 6 -12.31 33.42 2.63
N PRO A 7 -12.94 32.99 1.52
CA PRO A 7 -13.44 33.93 0.53
C PRO A 7 -14.43 34.87 1.20
N SER A 8 -14.13 36.17 1.19
CA SER A 8 -14.99 37.19 1.81
C SER A 8 -16.33 37.31 1.07
N GLU A 9 -16.38 36.95 -0.21
CA GLU A 9 -17.58 36.77 -1.02
C GLU A 9 -17.39 35.62 -2.03
N GLY A 10 -18.46 34.87 -2.31
CA GLY A 10 -18.45 33.74 -3.26
C GLY A 10 -18.20 32.37 -2.63
N GLN A 11 -18.36 31.31 -3.42
CA GLN A 11 -18.09 29.92 -3.03
C GLN A 11 -17.01 29.35 -3.92
N ILE A 12 -15.95 28.80 -3.32
CA ILE A 12 -14.89 28.10 -4.05
C ILE A 12 -15.21 26.61 -3.96
N PHE A 13 -15.44 25.97 -5.10
CA PHE A 13 -15.67 24.53 -5.15
C PHE A 13 -14.38 23.81 -5.53
N ILE A 14 -13.92 22.89 -4.68
CA ILE A 14 -12.83 21.96 -5.00
C ILE A 14 -13.50 20.64 -5.39
N ASN A 15 -13.38 20.24 -6.66
CA ASN A 15 -14.05 19.05 -7.21
C ASN A 15 -15.57 18.98 -6.96
N GLY A 16 -16.24 20.14 -6.92
CA GLY A 16 -17.70 20.23 -6.71
C GLY A 16 -18.15 20.25 -5.25
N ILE A 17 -17.22 20.17 -4.29
CA ILE A 17 -17.47 20.29 -2.85
C ILE A 17 -17.06 21.69 -2.42
N ASP A 18 -17.89 22.38 -1.61
CA ASP A 18 -17.56 23.72 -1.10
C ASP A 18 -16.28 23.64 -0.24
N SER A 19 -15.33 24.53 -0.52
CA SER A 19 -14.05 24.64 0.20
C SER A 19 -14.17 24.75 1.73
N ARG A 20 -15.35 25.14 2.25
CA ARG A 20 -15.66 25.26 3.67
C ARG A 20 -16.03 23.93 4.34
N ASP A 21 -16.42 22.91 3.56
CA ASP A 21 -16.75 21.58 4.06
C ASP A 21 -15.52 20.66 4.20
N PHE A 22 -14.34 21.13 3.77
CA PHE A 22 -13.09 20.43 4.01
C PHE A 22 -12.61 20.68 5.43
N ASP A 23 -12.41 19.62 6.21
CA ASP A 23 -11.80 19.70 7.53
C ASP A 23 -10.36 20.25 7.39
N ARG A 24 -10.19 21.50 7.82
CA ARG A 24 -8.92 22.23 7.78
C ARG A 24 -7.83 21.46 8.52
N ASP A 25 -8.18 20.82 9.65
CA ASP A 25 -7.23 20.10 10.48
C ASP A 25 -6.75 18.83 9.79
N GLU A 26 -7.63 18.14 9.07
CA GLU A 26 -7.28 16.97 8.25
C GLU A 26 -6.33 17.36 7.11
N TYR A 27 -6.62 18.46 6.42
CA TYR A 27 -5.75 18.98 5.36
C TYR A 27 -4.37 19.39 5.89
N TYR A 28 -4.31 20.13 7.00
CA TYR A 28 -3.05 20.50 7.64
C TYR A 28 -2.26 19.31 8.14
N ARG A 29 -2.94 18.27 8.62
CA ARG A 29 -2.30 17.02 9.04
C ARG A 29 -1.65 16.31 7.86
N LEU A 30 -2.35 16.21 6.72
CA LEU A 30 -1.81 15.62 5.50
C LEU A 30 -0.56 16.37 5.02
N PHE A 31 -0.61 17.71 4.99
CA PHE A 31 0.54 18.53 4.63
C PHE A 31 1.70 18.42 5.63
N SER A 32 1.41 18.41 6.93
CA SER A 32 2.43 18.30 7.98
C SER A 32 3.21 17.00 7.90
N VAL A 33 2.54 15.88 7.57
CA VAL A 33 3.19 14.57 7.39
C VAL A 33 4.20 14.60 6.25
N VAL A 34 3.84 15.18 5.10
CA VAL A 34 4.75 15.30 3.94
C VAL A 34 6.01 16.10 4.29
N PHE A 35 5.86 17.23 5.00
CA PHE A 35 7.02 18.05 5.40
C PHE A 35 7.90 17.40 6.47
N GLN A 36 7.33 16.54 7.32
CA GLN A 36 8.07 15.80 8.33
C GLN A 36 8.94 14.72 7.68
N ASP A 37 8.41 14.00 6.70
CA ASP A 37 9.13 12.95 5.98
C ASP A 37 10.30 13.51 5.17
N ILE A 38 10.14 14.67 4.53
CA ILE A 38 11.22 15.34 3.78
C ILE A 38 12.44 15.63 4.66
N LYS A 39 12.24 16.09 5.89
CA LYS A 39 13.34 16.39 6.82
C LYS A 39 14.10 15.12 7.23
N THR A 40 13.35 14.05 7.51
CA THR A 40 13.91 12.74 7.85
C THR A 40 14.72 12.18 6.68
N VAL A 41 14.15 12.21 5.48
CA VAL A 41 14.81 11.75 4.24
C VAL A 41 16.08 12.55 3.95
N ALA A 42 16.06 13.88 4.10
CA ALA A 42 17.23 14.73 3.89
C ALA A 42 18.38 14.43 4.87
N GLY A 43 18.06 14.23 6.16
CA GLY A 43 19.07 13.86 7.16
C GLY A 43 19.70 12.49 6.88
N LEU A 44 18.87 11.51 6.48
CA LEU A 44 19.34 10.18 6.11
C LEU A 44 20.19 10.20 4.85
N LEU A 45 19.82 11.00 3.84
CA LEU A 45 20.62 11.18 2.63
C LEU A 45 22.01 11.70 2.94
N TYR A 46 22.12 12.71 3.81
CA TYR A 46 23.42 13.27 4.20
C TYR A 46 24.34 12.19 4.79
N VAL A 47 23.81 11.39 5.73
CA VAL A 47 24.54 10.28 6.35
C VAL A 47 24.94 9.24 5.31
N LEU A 48 24.05 8.87 4.38
CA LEU A 48 24.35 7.87 3.36
C LEU A 48 25.35 8.38 2.30
N PHE A 49 25.38 9.68 2.02
CA PHE A 49 26.33 10.30 1.09
C PHE A 49 27.76 10.21 1.62
N GLU A 50 27.92 10.35 2.93
CA GLU A 50 29.21 10.19 3.61
C GLU A 50 29.74 8.75 3.54
N LEU A 51 28.84 7.76 3.46
CA LEU A 51 29.20 6.36 3.32
C LEU A 51 29.67 6.00 1.90
N SER A 52 28.79 6.16 0.91
CA SER A 52 29.06 5.90 -0.51
C SER A 52 27.88 6.28 -1.41
N PRO A 53 28.09 7.09 -2.47
CA PRO A 53 27.06 7.39 -3.47
C PRO A 53 26.50 6.15 -4.20
N ILE A 54 27.30 5.07 -4.30
CA ILE A 54 26.90 3.84 -5.00
C ILE A 54 25.78 3.11 -4.24
N ILE A 55 25.80 3.17 -2.90
CA ILE A 55 24.78 2.54 -2.06
C ILE A 55 23.46 3.28 -2.22
N ILE A 56 23.50 4.61 -2.26
CA ILE A 56 22.31 5.42 -2.52
C ILE A 56 21.70 5.05 -3.87
N ALA A 57 22.52 4.94 -4.92
CA ALA A 57 22.03 4.54 -6.24
C ALA A 57 21.39 3.14 -6.22
N LEU A 58 21.96 2.19 -5.47
CA LEU A 58 21.41 0.84 -5.29
C LEU A 58 20.07 0.88 -4.53
N ILE A 59 19.98 1.63 -3.44
CA ILE A 59 18.73 1.78 -2.67
C ILE A 59 17.64 2.42 -3.54
N VAL A 60 17.96 3.52 -4.22
CA VAL A 60 17.02 4.23 -5.10
C VAL A 60 16.53 3.30 -6.21
N LEU A 61 17.42 2.51 -6.82
CA LEU A 61 17.02 1.52 -7.83
C LEU A 61 16.03 0.49 -7.26
N ILE A 62 16.31 -0.06 -6.08
CA ILE A 62 15.46 -1.07 -5.44
C ILE A 62 14.11 -0.48 -5.04
N VAL A 63 14.10 0.73 -4.51
CA VAL A 63 12.87 1.47 -4.19
C VAL A 63 12.02 1.71 -5.43
N ILE A 64 12.63 2.08 -6.56
CA ILE A 64 11.90 2.24 -7.84
C ILE A 64 11.27 0.91 -8.28
N VAL A 65 12.01 -0.19 -8.20
CA VAL A 65 11.49 -1.52 -8.56
C VAL A 65 10.35 -1.96 -7.63
N ASN A 66 10.48 -1.72 -6.32
CA ASN A 66 9.42 -1.98 -5.35
C ASN A 66 8.18 -1.14 -5.65
N THR A 67 8.35 0.13 -5.99
CA THR A 67 7.25 1.03 -6.35
C THR A 67 6.50 0.56 -7.59
N ILE A 68 7.20 0.14 -8.63
CA ILE A 68 6.58 -0.40 -9.86
C ILE A 68 5.80 -1.68 -9.53
N THR A 69 6.40 -2.57 -8.75
CA THR A 69 5.78 -3.82 -8.31
C THR A 69 4.50 -3.55 -7.52
N GLU A 70 4.54 -2.59 -6.61
CA GLU A 70 3.41 -2.23 -5.75
C GLU A 70 2.29 -1.55 -6.55
N LYS A 71 2.64 -0.68 -7.50
CA LYS A 71 1.65 -0.09 -8.42
C LYS A 71 0.96 -1.16 -9.26
N MET A 72 1.72 -2.10 -9.82
CA MET A 72 1.14 -3.22 -10.58
C MET A 72 0.25 -4.12 -9.73
N ARG A 73 0.53 -4.24 -8.43
CA ARG A 73 -0.29 -4.96 -7.46
C ARG A 73 -1.63 -4.23 -7.25
N GLN A 74 -1.58 -2.92 -6.99
CA GLN A 74 -2.77 -2.08 -6.78
C GLN A 74 -3.69 -2.05 -8.01
N ASP A 75 -3.15 -1.95 -9.22
CA ASP A 75 -3.96 -1.97 -10.45
C ASP A 75 -4.74 -3.28 -10.59
N LYS A 76 -4.15 -4.41 -10.17
CA LYS A 76 -4.81 -5.71 -10.20
C LYS A 76 -5.84 -5.88 -9.09
N ASP A 77 -5.57 -5.35 -7.90
CA ASP A 77 -6.54 -5.30 -6.81
C ASP A 77 -7.77 -4.50 -7.24
N PHE A 78 -7.58 -3.36 -7.90
CA PHE A 78 -8.68 -2.55 -8.43
C PHE A 78 -9.56 -3.33 -9.42
N ILE A 79 -8.93 -4.00 -10.40
CA ILE A 79 -9.66 -4.84 -11.37
C ILE A 79 -10.38 -6.00 -10.66
N PHE A 80 -9.75 -6.63 -9.67
CA PHE A 80 -10.37 -7.68 -8.86
C PHE A 80 -11.63 -7.18 -8.13
N TRP A 81 -11.57 -5.99 -7.52
CA TRP A 81 -12.74 -5.41 -6.84
C TRP A 81 -13.89 -5.12 -7.82
N ALA A 82 -13.57 -4.65 -9.02
CA ALA A 82 -14.56 -4.44 -10.08
C ALA A 82 -15.21 -5.76 -10.54
N ASP A 83 -14.41 -6.79 -10.82
CA ASP A 83 -14.90 -8.12 -11.24
C ASP A 83 -15.68 -8.82 -10.11
N ASN A 84 -15.25 -8.66 -8.86
CA ASN A 84 -15.90 -9.27 -7.70
C ASN A 84 -17.23 -8.59 -7.34
N ALA A 85 -17.53 -7.40 -7.89
CA ALA A 85 -18.78 -6.70 -7.63
C ALA A 85 -20.02 -7.51 -8.05
N GLU A 86 -19.95 -8.27 -9.15
CA GLU A 86 -21.05 -9.13 -9.59
C GLU A 86 -21.28 -10.30 -8.62
N ASN A 87 -20.20 -10.95 -8.18
CA ASN A 87 -20.28 -12.01 -7.18
C ASN A 87 -20.82 -11.48 -5.85
N ASN A 88 -20.39 -10.28 -5.44
CA ASN A 88 -20.85 -9.66 -4.21
C ASN A 88 -22.36 -9.32 -4.27
N LYS A 89 -22.87 -8.90 -5.44
CA LYS A 89 -24.32 -8.72 -5.68
C LYS A 89 -25.08 -10.04 -5.58
N LEU A 90 -24.59 -11.11 -6.23
CA LEU A 90 -25.22 -12.43 -6.18
C LEU A 90 -25.24 -12.99 -4.74
N PHE A 91 -24.13 -12.86 -4.02
CA PHE A 91 -24.04 -13.23 -2.61
C PHE A 91 -25.01 -12.43 -1.76
N GLY A 92 -25.04 -11.11 -1.95
CA GLY A 92 -25.97 -10.21 -1.28
C GLY A 92 -27.43 -10.65 -1.49
N TYR A 93 -27.84 -10.96 -2.72
CA TYR A 93 -29.18 -11.44 -3.03
C TYR A 93 -29.49 -12.77 -2.34
N LEU A 94 -28.62 -13.77 -2.49
CA LEU A 94 -28.84 -15.11 -1.92
C LEU A 94 -28.85 -15.08 -0.38
N ALA A 95 -27.94 -14.34 0.24
CA ALA A 95 -27.88 -14.21 1.68
C ALA A 95 -29.09 -13.40 2.18
N SER A 96 -29.21 -12.13 1.77
CA SER A 96 -30.19 -11.20 2.36
C SER A 96 -31.65 -11.48 1.99
N GLN A 97 -31.94 -11.87 0.73
CA GLN A 97 -33.32 -11.97 0.25
C GLN A 97 -33.88 -13.40 0.30
N VAL A 98 -33.03 -14.43 0.28
CA VAL A 98 -33.49 -15.83 0.25
C VAL A 98 -33.29 -16.53 1.59
N VAL A 99 -32.16 -16.31 2.26
CA VAL A 99 -31.83 -16.99 3.52
C VAL A 99 -32.32 -16.20 4.75
N TYR A 100 -32.19 -14.87 4.74
CA TYR A 100 -32.58 -14.03 5.88
C TYR A 100 -34.02 -13.53 5.86
N ASP A 101 -34.75 -13.63 4.72
CA ASP A 101 -36.17 -13.28 4.68
C ASP A 101 -37.04 -14.39 5.30
N TYR A 102 -37.71 -14.07 6.40
CA TYR A 102 -38.64 -14.97 7.08
C TYR A 102 -39.78 -15.45 6.15
N ASN A 103 -40.20 -14.62 5.20
CA ASN A 103 -41.27 -14.96 4.24
C ASN A 103 -40.80 -15.96 3.18
N ALA A 104 -39.51 -16.00 2.86
CA ALA A 104 -38.94 -16.89 1.84
C ALA A 104 -39.07 -18.37 2.25
N GLY A 105 -39.04 -18.69 3.55
CA GLY A 105 -39.12 -20.06 4.05
C GLY A 105 -40.42 -20.82 3.69
N LYS A 106 -41.53 -20.10 3.41
CA LYS A 106 -42.77 -20.70 2.92
C LYS A 106 -42.64 -21.12 1.45
N TYR A 107 -42.11 -20.24 0.61
CA TYR A 107 -41.90 -20.49 -0.81
C TYR A 107 -40.87 -21.60 -1.05
N ILE A 108 -39.81 -21.62 -0.22
CA ILE A 108 -38.76 -22.65 -0.30
C ILE A 108 -39.33 -24.05 -0.10
N ARG A 109 -40.23 -24.23 0.87
CA ARG A 109 -40.87 -25.52 1.15
C ARG A 109 -41.96 -25.87 0.14
N LEU A 110 -42.76 -24.90 -0.29
CA LEU A 110 -43.87 -25.14 -1.21
C LEU A 110 -43.41 -25.51 -2.63
N TYR A 111 -42.34 -24.86 -3.11
CA TYR A 111 -41.83 -25.03 -4.48
C TYR A 111 -40.57 -25.89 -4.58
N ASN A 112 -40.06 -26.43 -3.47
CA ASN A 112 -38.85 -27.24 -3.41
C ASN A 112 -37.65 -26.60 -4.16
N VAL A 113 -37.44 -25.29 -3.98
CA VAL A 113 -36.38 -24.52 -4.67
C VAL A 113 -34.99 -24.70 -4.07
N VAL A 114 -34.85 -25.52 -3.03
CA VAL A 114 -33.57 -25.83 -2.36
C VAL A 114 -32.47 -26.28 -3.35
N PRO A 115 -32.72 -27.18 -4.32
CA PRO A 115 -31.68 -27.61 -5.25
C PRO A 115 -31.18 -26.47 -6.14
N LEU A 116 -32.07 -25.59 -6.58
CA LEU A 116 -31.73 -24.42 -7.40
C LEU A 116 -30.87 -23.42 -6.62
N ILE A 117 -31.24 -23.13 -5.37
CA ILE A 117 -30.46 -22.25 -4.48
C ILE A 117 -29.07 -22.83 -4.23
N MET A 118 -28.99 -24.13 -3.94
CA MET A 118 -27.73 -24.84 -3.72
C MET A 118 -26.83 -24.84 -4.95
N GLU A 119 -27.39 -25.00 -6.15
CA GLU A 119 -26.63 -24.89 -7.41
C GLU A 119 -26.05 -23.49 -7.60
N ARG A 120 -26.85 -22.45 -7.35
CA ARG A 120 -26.41 -21.05 -7.43
C ARG A 120 -25.33 -20.72 -6.40
N TYR A 121 -25.49 -21.21 -5.17
CA TYR A 121 -24.50 -21.04 -4.11
C TYR A 121 -23.17 -21.75 -4.45
N ARG A 122 -23.21 -22.99 -4.95
CA ARG A 122 -22.01 -23.70 -5.42
C ARG A 122 -21.33 -23.01 -6.59
N LYS A 123 -22.10 -22.39 -7.50
CA LYS A 123 -21.56 -21.60 -8.60
C LYS A 123 -20.82 -20.36 -8.08
N PHE A 124 -21.44 -19.64 -7.13
CA PHE A 124 -20.81 -18.52 -6.43
C PHE A 124 -19.52 -18.97 -5.75
N ASP A 125 -19.57 -20.01 -4.91
CA ASP A 125 -18.41 -20.49 -4.15
C ASP A 125 -17.23 -20.87 -5.06
N ARG A 126 -17.48 -21.61 -6.15
CA ARG A 126 -16.44 -21.93 -7.13
C ARG A 126 -15.87 -20.70 -7.83
N ASN A 127 -16.70 -19.70 -8.15
CA ASN A 127 -16.24 -18.49 -8.83
C ASN A 127 -15.41 -17.63 -7.88
N SER A 128 -15.91 -17.43 -6.65
CA SER A 128 -15.23 -16.73 -5.57
C SER A 128 -13.89 -17.38 -5.26
N LEU A 129 -13.83 -18.70 -5.08
CA LEU A 129 -12.58 -19.42 -4.82
C LEU A 129 -11.56 -19.25 -5.96
N LYS A 130 -11.99 -19.23 -7.23
CA LYS A 130 -11.09 -18.98 -8.36
C LYS A 130 -10.52 -17.57 -8.35
N LEU A 131 -11.37 -16.57 -8.13
CA LEU A 131 -10.95 -15.16 -8.06
C LEU A 131 -10.03 -14.93 -6.87
N PHE A 132 -10.41 -15.40 -5.67
CA PHE A 132 -9.58 -15.31 -4.46
C PHE A 132 -8.24 -16.03 -4.63
N LYS A 133 -8.22 -17.21 -5.26
CA LYS A 133 -6.97 -17.91 -5.53
C LYS A 133 -6.08 -17.14 -6.51
N ASN A 134 -6.66 -16.53 -7.55
CA ASN A 134 -5.89 -15.79 -8.55
C ASN A 134 -5.29 -14.51 -7.97
N ILE A 135 -6.07 -13.75 -7.20
CA ILE A 135 -5.57 -12.55 -6.52
C ILE A 135 -4.53 -12.94 -5.47
N ALA A 136 -4.80 -13.94 -4.61
CA ALA A 136 -3.86 -14.39 -3.60
C ALA A 136 -2.53 -14.85 -4.23
N ASN A 137 -2.56 -15.67 -5.28
CA ASN A 137 -1.32 -16.08 -5.97
C ASN A 137 -0.56 -14.89 -6.58
N THR A 138 -1.28 -13.90 -7.09
CA THR A 138 -0.68 -12.70 -7.66
C THR A 138 -0.05 -11.84 -6.58
N ASP A 139 -0.76 -11.61 -5.48
CA ASP A 139 -0.29 -10.89 -4.30
C ASP A 139 0.93 -11.57 -3.68
N TYR A 140 0.86 -12.88 -3.43
CA TYR A 140 1.98 -13.64 -2.89
C TYR A 140 3.21 -13.60 -3.80
N ARG A 141 3.04 -13.57 -5.12
CA ARG A 141 4.15 -13.43 -6.08
C ARG A 141 4.81 -12.06 -5.95
N PHE A 142 4.05 -10.97 -5.95
CA PHE A 142 4.60 -9.62 -5.81
C PHE A 142 5.22 -9.38 -4.44
N MET A 143 4.59 -9.88 -3.38
CA MET A 143 5.13 -9.84 -2.02
C MET A 143 6.44 -10.61 -1.92
N SER A 144 6.53 -11.80 -2.54
CA SER A 144 7.76 -12.59 -2.55
C SER A 144 8.90 -11.87 -3.28
N ILE A 145 8.63 -11.26 -4.43
CA ILE A 145 9.61 -10.47 -5.19
C ILE A 145 10.14 -9.32 -4.33
N SER A 146 9.25 -8.57 -3.68
CA SER A 146 9.61 -7.43 -2.83
C SER A 146 10.45 -7.85 -1.62
N ILE A 147 10.06 -8.94 -0.94
CA ILE A 147 10.82 -9.48 0.19
C ILE A 147 12.22 -9.92 -0.25
N ILE A 148 12.34 -10.66 -1.35
CA ILE A 148 13.63 -11.14 -1.86
C ILE A 148 14.53 -9.97 -2.23
N LEU A 149 14.00 -8.95 -2.92
CA LEU A 149 14.76 -7.74 -3.25
C LEU A 149 15.28 -7.02 -2.00
N GLY A 150 14.45 -6.88 -0.97
CA GLY A 150 14.87 -6.29 0.32
C GLY A 150 15.92 -7.12 1.05
N GLN A 151 15.88 -8.45 0.98
CA GLN A 151 16.93 -9.30 1.55
C GLN A 151 18.27 -9.17 0.80
N ILE A 152 18.23 -9.08 -0.53
CA ILE A 152 19.42 -8.85 -1.36
C ILE A 152 20.04 -7.48 -1.03
N GLU A 153 19.21 -6.44 -0.91
CA GLU A 153 19.62 -5.11 -0.48
C GLU A 153 20.36 -5.17 0.86
N MET A 154 19.76 -5.83 1.84
CA MET A 154 20.31 -5.96 3.19
C MET A 154 21.66 -6.68 3.16
N ILE A 155 21.78 -7.79 2.43
CA ILE A 155 23.05 -8.49 2.28
C ILE A 155 24.11 -7.58 1.63
N ALA A 156 23.75 -6.81 0.60
CA ALA A 156 24.66 -5.91 -0.09
C ALA A 156 25.19 -4.80 0.83
N ILE A 157 24.31 -4.15 1.60
CA ILE A 157 24.68 -3.09 2.55
C ILE A 157 25.56 -3.64 3.66
N TYR A 158 25.14 -4.73 4.30
CA TYR A 158 25.89 -5.34 5.40
C TYR A 158 27.26 -5.84 4.93
N GLY A 159 27.32 -6.44 3.73
CA GLY A 159 28.58 -6.86 3.11
C GLY A 159 29.52 -5.69 2.83
N TYR A 160 28.99 -4.58 2.29
CA TYR A 160 29.78 -3.38 2.04
C TYR A 160 30.30 -2.74 3.34
N LEU A 161 29.42 -2.63 4.35
CA LEU A 161 29.80 -2.06 5.64
C LEU A 161 30.87 -2.91 6.33
N ALA A 162 30.72 -4.23 6.32
CA ALA A 162 31.72 -5.14 6.87
C ALA A 162 33.08 -4.98 6.17
N TYR A 163 33.09 -4.86 4.85
CA TYR A 163 34.30 -4.60 4.06
C TYR A 163 34.98 -3.28 4.46
N ARG A 164 34.21 -2.19 4.65
CA ARG A 164 34.76 -0.88 5.04
C ARG A 164 35.32 -0.85 6.46
N VAL A 165 34.67 -1.53 7.40
CA VAL A 165 35.14 -1.63 8.80
C VAL A 165 36.49 -2.34 8.89
N ILE A 166 36.73 -3.34 8.04
CA ILE A 166 37.99 -4.11 8.03
C ILE A 166 39.15 -3.27 7.46
N ILE A 167 38.91 -2.48 6.42
CA ILE A 167 39.95 -1.68 5.75
C ILE A 167 40.33 -0.44 6.56
N ASP A 168 39.32 0.30 7.07
CA ASP A 168 39.53 1.56 7.77
C ASP A 168 38.89 1.56 9.17
N PRO A 169 39.38 0.72 10.11
CA PRO A 169 38.77 0.56 11.43
C PRO A 169 38.82 1.84 12.28
N VAL A 170 39.70 2.80 11.94
CA VAL A 170 39.81 4.10 12.62
C VAL A 170 38.66 5.04 12.25
N LYS A 171 38.14 4.97 11.02
CA LYS A 171 37.00 5.79 10.56
C LYS A 171 35.66 5.07 10.69
N PHE A 172 35.63 3.77 10.45
CA PHE A 172 34.42 2.96 10.45
C PHE A 172 34.42 2.04 11.68
N THR A 173 33.92 2.56 12.79
CA THR A 173 33.73 1.78 14.02
C THR A 173 32.45 0.95 13.95
N ILE A 174 32.29 0.00 14.87
CA ILE A 174 31.05 -0.77 15.05
C ILE A 174 29.83 0.15 15.29
N GLY A 175 30.03 1.33 15.89
CA GLY A 175 28.97 2.33 16.05
C GLY A 175 28.49 2.88 14.71
N SER A 176 29.41 3.22 13.81
CA SER A 176 29.07 3.68 12.45
C SER A 176 28.33 2.61 11.65
N PHE A 177 28.72 1.33 11.81
CA PHE A 177 28.05 0.20 11.20
C PHE A 177 26.56 0.15 11.57
N THR A 178 26.24 0.18 12.87
CA THR A 178 24.86 0.16 13.36
C THR A 178 24.08 1.40 12.90
N MET A 179 24.73 2.56 12.90
CA MET A 179 24.13 3.81 12.42
C MET A 179 23.74 3.72 10.95
N TYR A 180 24.65 3.29 10.06
CA TYR A 180 24.38 3.18 8.63
C TYR A 180 23.35 2.10 8.30
N ALA A 181 23.38 0.96 9.00
CA ALA A 181 22.37 -0.08 8.83
C ALA A 181 20.96 0.45 9.18
N SER A 182 20.82 1.13 10.32
CA SER A 182 19.53 1.72 10.73
C SER A 182 19.11 2.89 9.84
N ALA A 183 20.05 3.74 9.42
CA ALA A 183 19.77 4.84 8.52
C ALA A 183 19.22 4.33 7.18
N THR A 184 19.76 3.21 6.67
CA THR A 184 19.30 2.63 5.41
C THR A 184 17.89 2.05 5.50
N THR A 185 17.59 1.28 6.55
CA THR A 185 16.24 0.73 6.76
C THR A 185 15.21 1.84 6.94
N ASN A 186 15.56 2.90 7.69
CA ASN A 186 14.69 4.04 7.90
C ASN A 186 14.48 4.85 6.61
N PHE A 187 15.51 4.96 5.77
CA PHE A 187 15.44 5.68 4.51
C PHE A 187 14.52 4.95 3.52
N ALA A 188 14.68 3.63 3.36
CA ALA A 188 13.79 2.82 2.53
C ALA A 188 12.32 2.92 2.99
N SER A 189 12.07 2.80 4.31
CA SER A 189 10.71 2.95 4.87
C SER A 189 10.13 4.35 4.65
N SER A 190 10.93 5.40 4.81
CA SER A 190 10.46 6.78 4.65
C SER A 190 10.11 7.09 3.20
N ILE A 191 10.87 6.55 2.23
CA ILE A 191 10.53 6.71 0.81
C ILE A 191 9.26 5.93 0.47
N ASN A 192 9.11 4.69 0.95
CA ASN A 192 7.88 3.93 0.71
C ASN A 192 6.65 4.68 1.25
N CYS A 193 6.74 5.27 2.44
CA CYS A 193 5.70 6.13 3.02
C CYS A 193 5.39 7.33 2.12
N ALA A 194 6.41 8.07 1.68
CA ALA A 194 6.24 9.21 0.78
C ALA A 194 5.57 8.82 -0.55
N ILE A 195 5.88 7.63 -1.08
CA ILE A 195 5.30 7.10 -2.32
C ILE A 195 3.85 6.67 -2.10
N GLU A 196 3.52 6.03 -0.98
CA GLU A 196 2.15 5.69 -0.60
C GLU A 196 1.26 6.93 -0.50
N VAL A 197 1.74 7.99 0.15
CA VAL A 197 1.02 9.26 0.23
C VAL A 197 0.81 9.86 -1.17
N CYS A 198 1.81 9.80 -2.04
CA CYS A 198 1.67 10.24 -3.44
C CYS A 198 0.65 9.40 -4.22
N MET A 199 0.57 8.10 -3.97
CA MET A 199 -0.38 7.20 -4.63
C MET A 199 -1.81 7.40 -4.13
N GLN A 200 -2.02 7.78 -2.86
CA GLN A 200 -3.36 8.05 -2.30
C GLN A 200 -3.97 9.39 -2.75
N ILE A 201 -3.14 10.34 -3.20
CA ILE A 201 -3.60 11.65 -3.67
C ILE A 201 -4.14 11.62 -5.12
N TYR A 202 -3.89 10.53 -5.85
CA TYR A 202 -4.40 10.28 -7.22
C TYR A 202 -5.50 9.23 -7.24
#